data_AF-A0A067EYM8-F1
#
_entry.id   AF-A0A067EYM8-F1
#
_cell.length_a   1.000
_cell.length_b   1.000
_cell.length_c   1.000
_cell.angle_alpha   90.00
_cell.angle_beta   90.00
_cell.angle_gamma   90.00
#
_symmetry.space_group_name_H-M   'P 1'
#
loop_
_entity.id
_entity.type
_entity.pdbx_description
1 polymer ?
#
loop_
_entity_poly.entity_id
_entity_poly.type
_entity_poly.pdbx_seq_one_letter_code
_entity_poly.pdbx_strand_id
1 'polypeptide(L)'
;MSQDLRLEEGANPVSGHFQGGLQSGVEIKKLAQSCNHFLAKCFLLLKKIHDPQRPYGYWVFLISCVMIISVDPVFFYVPTIAAERKCLGFDGELRITAIALHSISAIVYLTYVNYLLPTASPKIEVKHFWHFSLIDLLVVLPLPLVLLILIIDIPELGVQNFMFPMNFFLLQYLLRVTRCYTLFTKATRVSGILAEAKWAKAAFNFLLYLNGGHVFGALWYFSAVAREMICWEHACSVSTTGCSRRSFYCSHENSIDNQWFFSVNDLCRDDLAFDFGIFKEAIQHQIVDVTSFVGKFPYCLRWGLQSLSSFGQSLQPSASPGENIFVISIITYSMVLFVLFIGNMEVN
;
A
#
# COMPACT_ATOMS: atom_id res chain seq x y z
N MET A 1 27.29 75.01 -43.09
CA MET A 1 26.19 75.94 -43.45
C MET A 1 24.89 75.15 -43.36
N SER A 2 23.97 75.60 -42.51
CA SER A 2 22.61 75.06 -42.24
C SER A 2 22.56 73.76 -41.42
N GLN A 3 21.70 73.57 -40.42
CA GLN A 3 21.02 74.40 -39.41
C GLN A 3 20.33 73.39 -38.47
N ASP A 4 20.16 73.77 -37.20
CA ASP A 4 19.44 73.02 -36.17
C ASP A 4 17.96 72.75 -36.51
N LEU A 5 17.41 71.68 -35.92
CA LEU A 5 16.02 71.64 -35.45
C LEU A 5 15.92 70.73 -34.22
N ARG A 6 15.62 71.37 -33.08
CA ARG A 6 15.25 70.76 -31.78
C ARG A 6 13.94 69.98 -31.90
N LEU A 7 13.71 69.03 -30.99
CA LEU A 7 12.44 68.90 -30.26
C LEU A 7 12.62 68.08 -28.95
N GLU A 8 12.54 68.85 -27.85
CA GLU A 8 12.05 68.62 -26.48
C GLU A 8 12.17 67.29 -25.69
N GLU A 9 12.44 67.53 -24.40
CA GLU A 9 12.46 66.64 -23.25
C GLU A 9 11.08 66.08 -22.88
N GLY A 10 11.09 64.85 -22.35
CA GLY A 10 9.97 64.24 -21.64
C GLY A 10 10.48 63.17 -20.68
N ALA A 11 10.98 63.60 -19.52
CA ALA A 11 11.36 62.73 -18.43
C ALA A 11 10.11 62.21 -17.68
N ASN A 12 10.07 60.89 -17.42
CA ASN A 12 9.40 60.32 -16.25
C ASN A 12 10.07 58.96 -15.94
N PRO A 13 10.88 58.84 -14.86
CA PRO A 13 11.28 57.54 -14.36
C PRO A 13 10.24 57.06 -13.35
N VAL A 14 9.39 56.10 -13.74
CA VAL A 14 8.61 55.32 -12.76
C VAL A 14 9.56 54.32 -12.10
N SER A 15 10.23 54.78 -11.04
CA SER A 15 10.88 53.94 -10.05
C SER A 15 9.82 53.32 -9.15
N GLY A 16 9.47 52.05 -9.37
CA GLY A 16 8.56 51.35 -8.47
C GLY A 16 8.21 49.93 -8.90
N HIS A 17 9.08 48.98 -8.56
CA HIS A 17 8.80 47.56 -8.22
C HIS A 17 9.95 46.63 -8.63
N PHE A 18 11.08 46.69 -7.91
CA PHE A 18 12.08 45.63 -7.94
C PHE A 18 12.61 45.26 -6.53
N GLN A 19 11.80 45.54 -5.49
CA GLN A 19 12.11 45.13 -4.11
C GLN A 19 11.24 43.95 -3.65
N GLY A 20 10.00 43.83 -4.14
CA GLY A 20 9.08 42.75 -3.77
C GLY A 20 9.53 41.35 -4.18
N GLY A 21 10.14 41.19 -5.37
CA GLY A 21 10.62 39.89 -5.86
C GLY A 21 11.89 39.39 -5.16
N LEU A 22 12.77 40.31 -4.74
CA LEU A 22 14.01 39.98 -4.03
C LEU A 22 13.73 39.64 -2.56
N GLN A 23 12.80 40.35 -1.90
CA GLN A 23 12.33 40.01 -0.55
C GLN A 23 11.63 38.65 -0.52
N SER A 24 10.73 38.37 -1.47
CA SER A 24 10.07 37.06 -1.59
C SER A 24 11.08 35.92 -1.82
N GLY A 25 12.07 36.11 -2.69
CA GLY A 25 13.12 35.12 -2.93
C GLY A 25 14.04 34.88 -1.71
N VAL A 26 14.32 35.92 -0.92
CA VAL A 26 15.09 35.82 0.33
C VAL A 26 14.28 35.13 1.42
N GLU A 27 12.99 35.38 1.53
CA GLU A 27 12.11 34.68 2.48
C GLU A 27 11.94 33.20 2.13
N ILE A 28 11.75 32.86 0.85
CA ILE A 28 11.69 31.46 0.38
C ILE A 28 13.00 30.71 0.71
N LYS A 29 14.16 31.33 0.49
CA LYS A 29 15.46 30.73 0.85
C LYS A 29 15.62 30.52 2.35
N LYS A 30 15.21 31.49 3.18
CA LYS A 30 15.21 31.36 4.64
C LYS A 30 14.27 30.26 5.12
N LEU A 31 13.09 30.15 4.53
CA LEU A 31 12.11 29.10 4.83
C LEU A 31 12.66 27.71 4.47
N ALA A 32 13.27 27.57 3.29
CA ALA A 32 13.90 26.33 2.85
C ALA A 32 15.08 25.92 3.75
N GLN A 33 15.91 26.88 4.17
CA GLN A 33 17.04 26.61 5.05
C GLN A 33 16.59 26.21 6.46
N SER A 34 15.53 26.85 6.97
CA SER A 34 14.89 26.49 8.25
C SER A 34 14.30 25.07 8.19
N CYS A 35 13.58 24.74 7.11
CA CYS A 35 13.03 23.41 6.86
C CYS A 35 14.15 22.36 6.82
N ASN A 36 15.24 22.61 6.08
CA ASN A 36 16.38 21.70 6.01
C ASN A 36 17.05 21.47 7.38
N HIS A 37 17.22 22.52 8.17
CA HIS A 37 17.77 22.40 9.53
C HIS A 37 16.85 21.59 10.46
N PHE A 38 15.53 21.83 10.40
CA PHE A 38 14.55 21.07 11.15
C PHE A 38 14.55 19.59 10.75
N LEU A 39 14.54 19.30 9.45
CA LEU A 39 14.61 17.94 8.91
C LEU A 39 15.89 17.21 9.35
N ALA A 40 17.05 17.89 9.31
CA ALA A 40 18.31 17.31 9.78
C ALA A 40 18.26 16.98 11.29
N LYS A 41 17.68 17.86 12.11
CA LYS A 41 17.53 17.64 13.55
C LYS A 41 16.57 16.48 13.86
N CYS A 42 15.42 16.42 13.16
CA CYS A 42 14.49 15.29 13.24
C CYS A 42 15.15 13.98 12.83
N PHE A 43 15.93 13.98 11.74
CA PHE A 43 16.66 12.79 11.29
C PHE A 43 17.66 12.30 12.34
N LEU A 44 18.41 13.20 12.99
CA LEU A 44 19.34 12.84 14.07
C LEU A 44 18.62 12.28 15.30
N LEU A 45 17.44 12.83 15.66
CA LEU A 45 16.62 12.31 16.76
C LEU A 45 16.07 10.92 16.42
N LEU A 46 15.53 10.73 15.22
CA LEU A 46 15.07 9.43 14.72
C LEU A 46 16.20 8.41 14.76
N LYS A 47 17.39 8.77 14.25
CA LYS A 47 18.59 7.92 14.28
C LYS A 47 18.96 7.49 15.70
N LYS A 48 18.87 8.39 16.69
CA LYS A 48 19.18 8.08 18.09
C LYS A 48 18.16 7.13 18.73
N ILE A 49 16.87 7.29 18.40
CA ILE A 49 15.78 6.45 18.91
C ILE A 49 15.81 5.06 18.28
N HIS A 50 16.11 5.00 16.98
CA HIS A 50 16.09 3.78 16.17
C HIS A 50 17.46 3.07 16.18
N ASP A 51 18.32 3.34 17.16
CA ASP A 51 19.63 2.69 17.28
C ASP A 51 19.48 1.23 17.78
N PRO A 52 19.68 0.20 16.93
CA PRO A 52 19.50 -1.20 17.30
C PRO A 52 20.53 -1.72 18.31
N GLN A 53 21.64 -1.00 18.57
CA GLN A 53 22.61 -1.35 19.61
C GLN A 53 22.08 -1.01 21.01
N ARG A 54 21.07 -0.12 21.10
CA ARG A 54 20.42 0.21 22.37
C ARG A 54 19.23 -0.74 22.60
N PRO A 55 18.97 -1.18 23.85
CA PRO A 55 17.82 -2.04 24.15
C PRO A 55 16.49 -1.49 23.63
N TYR A 56 16.27 -0.17 23.73
CA TYR A 56 15.06 0.48 23.23
C TYR A 56 14.97 0.52 21.70
N GLY A 57 16.07 0.79 21.00
CA GLY A 57 16.04 0.93 19.54
C GLY A 57 15.86 -0.40 18.80
N TYR A 58 16.23 -1.52 19.43
CA TYR A 58 15.89 -2.86 18.96
C TYR A 58 14.37 -3.11 18.94
N TRP A 59 13.66 -2.81 20.03
CA TRP A 59 12.20 -2.97 20.08
C TRP A 59 11.49 -2.03 19.11
N VAL A 60 11.97 -0.79 18.99
CA VAL A 60 11.47 0.18 18.00
C VAL A 60 11.65 -0.36 16.57
N PHE A 61 12.78 -1.01 16.28
CA PHE A 61 13.05 -1.63 14.98
C PHE A 61 12.10 -2.78 14.68
N LEU A 62 11.89 -3.65 15.67
CA LEU A 62 10.96 -4.77 15.54
C LEU A 62 9.55 -4.28 15.24
N ILE A 63 9.03 -3.37 16.06
CA ILE A 63 7.70 -2.78 15.89
C ILE A 63 7.60 -2.12 14.52
N SER A 64 8.64 -1.41 14.10
CA SER A 64 8.68 -0.77 12.79
C SER A 64 8.62 -1.76 11.63
N CYS A 65 9.35 -2.88 11.68
CA CYS A 65 9.26 -3.92 10.66
C CYS A 65 7.86 -4.55 10.58
N VAL A 66 7.24 -4.82 11.74
CA VAL A 66 5.87 -5.33 11.78
C VAL A 66 4.91 -4.32 11.16
N MET A 67 5.04 -3.05 11.51
CA MET A 67 4.20 -1.99 10.95
C MET A 67 4.39 -1.87 9.44
N ILE A 68 5.63 -1.88 8.93
CA ILE A 68 5.93 -1.81 7.48
C ILE A 68 5.21 -2.94 6.74
N ILE A 69 5.32 -4.17 7.23
CA ILE A 69 4.74 -5.35 6.57
C ILE A 69 3.20 -5.35 6.69
N SER A 70 2.65 -4.90 7.83
CA SER A 70 1.20 -4.85 8.07
C SER A 70 0.50 -3.68 7.36
N VAL A 71 1.20 -2.61 7.02
CA VAL A 71 0.65 -1.46 6.29
C VAL A 71 0.40 -1.81 4.83
N ASP A 72 1.24 -2.65 4.21
CA ASP A 72 1.13 -2.91 2.79
C ASP A 72 -0.23 -3.50 2.36
N PRO A 73 -0.84 -4.48 3.06
CA PRO A 73 -2.15 -4.97 2.65
C PRO A 73 -3.29 -3.95 2.83
N VAL A 74 -3.07 -2.81 3.51
CA VAL A 74 -4.13 -1.81 3.78
C VAL A 74 -4.66 -1.21 2.48
N PHE A 75 -3.84 -1.04 1.43
CA PHE A 75 -4.33 -0.43 0.20
C PHE A 75 -5.38 -1.30 -0.52
N PHE A 76 -5.40 -2.61 -0.29
CA PHE A 76 -6.41 -3.51 -0.86
C PHE A 76 -7.81 -3.23 -0.35
N TYR A 77 -7.93 -2.53 0.78
CA TYR A 77 -9.20 -2.09 1.35
C TYR A 77 -9.65 -0.72 0.85
N VAL A 78 -8.83 0.01 0.09
CA VAL A 78 -9.20 1.32 -0.50
C VAL A 78 -10.41 1.23 -1.43
N PRO A 79 -10.47 0.30 -2.41
CA PRO A 79 -11.63 0.22 -3.29
C PRO A 79 -12.85 -0.30 -2.53
N THR A 80 -14.00 0.30 -2.81
CA THR A 80 -15.30 -0.02 -2.21
C THR A 80 -16.37 -0.01 -3.29
N ILE A 81 -17.48 -0.69 -3.04
CA ILE A 81 -18.62 -0.71 -3.95
C ILE A 81 -19.71 0.16 -3.35
N ALA A 82 -20.19 1.15 -4.11
CA ALA A 82 -21.28 1.99 -3.66
C ALA A 82 -22.58 1.17 -3.68
N ALA A 83 -23.14 0.89 -2.50
CA ALA A 83 -24.30 0.00 -2.35
C ALA A 83 -25.49 0.37 -3.25
N GLU A 84 -25.84 1.66 -3.33
CA GLU A 84 -27.00 2.16 -4.09
C GLU A 84 -26.76 2.25 -5.59
N ARG A 85 -25.52 2.54 -5.98
CA ARG A 85 -25.17 2.84 -7.38
C ARG A 85 -24.40 1.71 -8.04
N LYS A 86 -24.10 0.61 -7.34
CA LYS A 86 -23.30 -0.54 -7.79
C LYS A 86 -22.12 -0.16 -8.70
N CYS A 87 -21.36 0.84 -8.26
CA CYS A 87 -20.17 1.34 -8.92
C CYS A 87 -18.96 1.26 -7.98
N LEU A 88 -17.78 1.15 -8.55
CA LEU A 88 -16.50 1.20 -7.86
C LEU A 88 -16.24 2.63 -7.39
N GLY A 89 -16.16 2.79 -6.08
CA GLY A 89 -15.66 3.96 -5.39
C GLY A 89 -14.37 3.65 -4.64
N PHE A 90 -13.94 4.60 -3.82
CA PHE A 90 -12.80 4.43 -2.94
C PHE A 90 -13.01 5.17 -1.62
N ASP A 91 -12.42 4.62 -0.55
CA ASP A 91 -12.32 5.30 0.74
C ASP A 91 -11.18 6.33 0.67
N GLY A 92 -11.54 7.62 0.56
CA GLY A 92 -10.59 8.72 0.47
C GLY A 92 -9.74 8.90 1.73
N GLU A 93 -10.32 8.71 2.90
CA GLU A 93 -9.61 8.81 4.19
C GLU A 93 -8.59 7.67 4.31
N LEU A 94 -8.98 6.46 3.93
CA LEU A 94 -8.08 5.31 3.91
C LEU A 94 -6.97 5.47 2.87
N ARG A 95 -7.26 6.03 1.69
CA ARG A 95 -6.25 6.36 0.66
C ARG A 95 -5.20 7.31 1.22
N ILE A 96 -5.62 8.42 1.84
CA ILE A 96 -4.70 9.39 2.45
C ILE A 96 -3.89 8.73 3.57
N THR A 97 -4.56 7.97 4.44
CA THR A 97 -3.93 7.27 5.56
C THR A 97 -2.88 6.27 5.08
N ALA A 98 -3.17 5.47 4.05
CA ALA A 98 -2.22 4.52 3.47
C ALA A 98 -0.98 5.23 2.91
N ILE A 99 -1.16 6.32 2.15
CA ILE A 99 -0.05 7.13 1.63
C ILE A 99 0.83 7.66 2.77
N ALA A 100 0.20 8.19 3.83
CA ALA A 100 0.91 8.71 4.99
C ALA A 100 1.71 7.60 5.71
N LEU A 101 1.10 6.45 5.96
CA LEU A 101 1.74 5.30 6.61
C LEU A 101 2.90 4.74 5.79
N HIS A 102 2.78 4.66 4.46
CA HIS A 102 3.88 4.26 3.58
C HIS A 102 5.03 5.28 3.60
N SER A 103 4.72 6.57 3.62
CA SER A 103 5.74 7.63 3.69
C SER A 103 6.54 7.56 5.00
N ILE A 104 5.84 7.34 6.12
CA ILE A 104 6.48 7.13 7.43
C ILE A 104 7.36 5.87 7.40
N SER A 105 6.82 4.77 6.88
CA SER A 105 7.51 3.48 6.74
C SER A 105 8.81 3.61 5.92
N ALA A 106 8.77 4.38 4.83
CA ALA A 106 9.94 4.67 4.01
C ALA A 106 11.04 5.39 4.81
N ILE A 107 10.69 6.47 5.52
CA ILE A 107 11.66 7.24 6.32
C ILE A 107 12.33 6.35 7.38
N VAL A 108 11.54 5.50 8.03
CA VAL A 108 12.03 4.55 9.03
C VAL A 108 13.00 3.54 8.40
N TYR A 109 12.62 2.90 7.29
CA TYR A 109 13.49 1.97 6.56
C TYR A 109 14.83 2.63 6.15
N LEU A 110 14.76 3.83 5.59
CA LEU A 110 15.94 4.59 5.15
C LEU A 110 16.89 4.91 6.31
N THR A 111 16.34 5.22 7.49
CA THR A 111 17.13 5.45 8.71
C THR A 111 17.88 4.18 9.12
N TYR A 112 17.22 3.02 9.03
CA TYR A 112 17.82 1.73 9.39
C TYR A 112 18.90 1.25 8.42
N VAL A 113 18.67 1.36 7.12
CA VAL A 113 19.66 0.98 6.09
C VAL A 113 20.96 1.76 6.31
N ASN A 114 20.87 3.07 6.53
CA ASN A 114 22.04 3.92 6.81
C ASN A 114 22.77 3.56 8.11
N TYR A 115 22.07 3.04 9.10
CA TYR A 115 22.66 2.68 10.38
C TYR A 115 23.34 1.30 10.33
N LEU A 116 22.64 0.30 9.78
CA LEU A 116 23.02 -1.12 9.83
C LEU A 116 23.96 -1.55 8.69
N LEU A 117 24.03 -0.77 7.60
CA LEU A 117 25.02 -0.96 6.53
C LEU A 117 26.02 0.20 6.61
N PRO A 118 27.00 0.17 7.54
CA PRO A 118 28.12 1.08 7.44
C PRO A 118 28.81 0.78 6.11
N THR A 119 28.83 1.76 5.20
CA THR A 119 29.71 1.70 4.03
C THR A 119 31.09 1.35 4.53
N ALA A 120 31.56 0.16 4.18
CA ALA A 120 32.85 -0.36 4.56
C ALA A 120 33.94 0.45 3.86
N SER A 121 34.25 1.64 4.36
CA SER A 121 35.46 2.42 4.05
C SER A 121 35.54 3.63 4.99
N PRO A 122 36.38 3.61 6.04
CA PRO A 122 36.66 4.78 6.88
C PRO A 122 37.65 5.76 6.20
N LYS A 123 37.89 5.62 4.89
CA LYS A 123 38.80 6.44 4.12
C LYS A 123 38.10 6.84 2.83
N ILE A 124 37.37 7.94 2.85
CA ILE A 124 37.20 8.90 1.75
C ILE A 124 36.36 10.04 2.33
N GLU A 125 37.01 11.20 2.45
CA GLU A 125 36.37 12.48 2.72
C GLU A 125 35.34 12.79 1.63
N VAL A 126 34.08 12.89 2.05
CA VAL A 126 32.96 13.62 1.44
C VAL A 126 32.85 13.58 -0.11
N LYS A 127 32.19 12.54 -0.64
CA LYS A 127 31.38 12.69 -1.87
C LYS A 127 30.22 11.69 -1.94
N HIS A 128 29.02 12.21 -1.68
CA HIS A 128 27.68 11.64 -1.94
C HIS A 128 27.26 10.37 -1.16
N PHE A 129 26.62 10.68 -0.03
CA PHE A 129 25.63 9.88 0.70
C PHE A 129 24.56 9.30 -0.26
N TRP A 130 24.17 8.03 -0.05
CA TRP A 130 23.16 7.24 -0.79
C TRP A 130 23.60 6.45 -2.04
N HIS A 131 24.35 5.36 -1.88
CA HIS A 131 24.24 4.23 -2.83
C HIS A 131 23.13 3.30 -2.34
N PHE A 132 21.88 3.59 -2.69
CA PHE A 132 20.80 2.63 -2.52
C PHE A 132 20.95 1.51 -3.54
N SER A 133 20.81 0.26 -3.09
CA SER A 133 20.57 -0.82 -4.03
C SER A 133 19.26 -0.57 -4.77
N LEU A 134 19.14 -1.04 -6.01
CA LEU A 134 17.84 -1.09 -6.70
C LEU A 134 16.77 -1.79 -5.85
N ILE A 135 17.17 -2.77 -5.03
CA ILE A 135 16.28 -3.45 -4.09
C ILE A 135 15.79 -2.50 -2.99
N ASP A 136 16.65 -1.62 -2.47
CA ASP A 136 16.27 -0.66 -1.43
C ASP A 136 15.28 0.38 -2.00
N LEU A 137 15.49 0.81 -3.25
CA LEU A 137 14.56 1.67 -3.96
C LEU A 137 13.20 0.97 -4.14
N LEU A 138 13.21 -0.28 -4.62
CA LEU A 138 11.98 -1.07 -4.82
C LEU A 138 11.22 -1.34 -3.51
N VAL A 139 11.92 -1.49 -2.39
CA VAL A 139 11.32 -1.68 -1.06
C VAL A 139 10.66 -0.40 -0.55
N VAL A 140 11.22 0.77 -0.86
CA VAL A 140 10.68 2.06 -0.39
C VAL A 140 9.49 2.53 -1.23
N LEU A 141 9.47 2.26 -2.52
CA LEU A 141 8.42 2.73 -3.42
C LEU A 141 7.07 2.05 -3.12
N PRO A 142 5.96 2.79 -2.98
CA PRO A 142 4.61 2.24 -2.83
C PRO A 142 3.96 1.93 -4.20
N LEU A 143 4.61 1.09 -5.02
CA LEU A 143 4.18 0.86 -6.41
C LEU A 143 2.73 0.34 -6.54
N PRO A 144 2.27 -0.66 -5.75
CA PRO A 144 0.90 -1.17 -5.83
C PRO A 144 -0.14 -0.09 -5.59
N LEU A 145 0.08 0.74 -4.56
CA LEU A 145 -0.83 1.83 -4.22
C LEU A 145 -0.90 2.86 -5.34
N VAL A 146 0.24 3.25 -5.92
CA VAL A 146 0.29 4.20 -7.04
C VAL A 146 -0.41 3.61 -8.29
N LEU A 147 -0.13 2.36 -8.63
CA LEU A 147 -0.76 1.69 -9.77
C LEU A 147 -2.28 1.58 -9.60
N LEU A 148 -2.75 1.20 -8.41
CA LEU A 148 -4.17 1.11 -8.11
C LEU A 148 -4.86 2.47 -8.26
N ILE A 149 -4.25 3.53 -7.72
CA ILE A 149 -4.76 4.90 -7.85
C ILE A 149 -4.89 5.28 -9.33
N LEU A 150 -3.86 5.00 -10.16
CA LEU A 150 -3.91 5.31 -11.59
C LEU A 150 -5.04 4.57 -12.29
N ILE A 151 -5.26 3.29 -11.98
CA ILE A 151 -6.33 2.48 -12.59
C ILE A 151 -7.72 3.00 -12.19
N ILE A 152 -7.89 3.46 -10.96
CA ILE A 152 -9.17 4.00 -10.47
C ILE A 152 -9.43 5.40 -11.05
N ASP A 153 -8.41 6.26 -11.07
CA ASP A 153 -8.54 7.65 -11.52
C ASP A 153 -8.59 7.76 -13.07
N ILE A 154 -8.15 6.74 -13.82
CA ILE A 154 -8.18 6.68 -15.29
C ILE A 154 -9.00 5.45 -15.75
N PRO A 155 -10.32 5.61 -15.96
CA PRO A 155 -11.21 4.48 -16.30
C PRO A 155 -10.85 3.76 -17.59
N GLU A 156 -10.14 4.40 -18.52
CA GLU A 156 -9.64 3.80 -19.75
C GLU A 156 -8.65 2.65 -19.48
N LEU A 157 -7.98 2.61 -18.32
CA LEU A 157 -7.18 1.46 -17.89
C LEU A 157 -8.08 0.25 -17.54
N GLY A 158 -9.32 0.48 -17.12
CA GLY A 158 -10.40 -0.50 -17.08
C GLY A 158 -10.30 -1.65 -16.07
N VAL A 159 -11.37 -2.45 -16.01
CA VAL A 159 -11.54 -3.64 -15.15
C VAL A 159 -10.43 -4.67 -15.36
N GLN A 160 -9.99 -4.86 -16.60
CA GLN A 160 -8.98 -5.86 -16.97
C GLN A 160 -7.64 -5.64 -16.26
N ASN A 161 -7.31 -4.39 -15.96
CA ASN A 161 -6.06 -4.04 -15.26
C ASN A 161 -6.23 -3.93 -13.74
N PHE A 162 -7.44 -4.03 -13.19
CA PHE A 162 -7.70 -3.82 -11.75
C PHE A 162 -6.87 -4.76 -10.85
N MET A 163 -6.62 -5.99 -11.30
CA MET A 163 -5.78 -6.95 -10.56
C MET A 163 -4.27 -6.75 -10.75
N PHE A 164 -3.84 -5.90 -11.69
CA PHE A 164 -2.42 -5.69 -12.00
C PHE A 164 -1.57 -5.25 -10.79
N PRO A 165 -2.02 -4.32 -9.92
CA PRO A 165 -1.27 -3.90 -8.73
C PRO A 165 -0.93 -5.05 -7.77
N MET A 166 -1.75 -6.11 -7.73
CA MET A 166 -1.51 -7.29 -6.87
C MET A 166 -0.19 -7.99 -7.23
N ASN A 167 0.18 -8.05 -8.50
CA ASN A 167 1.44 -8.67 -8.93
C ASN A 167 2.67 -7.91 -8.40
N PHE A 168 2.65 -6.58 -8.50
CA PHE A 168 3.70 -5.73 -7.93
C PHE A 168 3.71 -5.79 -6.42
N PHE A 169 2.54 -5.93 -5.79
CA PHE A 169 2.45 -6.12 -4.35
C PHE A 169 3.16 -7.39 -3.93
N LEU A 170 2.88 -8.54 -4.56
CA LEU A 170 3.54 -9.80 -4.19
C LEU A 170 5.06 -9.68 -4.29
N LEU A 171 5.57 -9.10 -5.37
CA LEU A 171 7.00 -8.86 -5.55
C LEU A 171 7.58 -7.95 -4.45
N GLN A 172 6.98 -6.77 -4.25
CA GLN A 172 7.47 -5.81 -3.27
C GLN A 172 7.34 -6.32 -1.84
N TYR A 173 6.25 -7.02 -1.54
CA TYR A 173 5.99 -7.62 -0.24
C TYR A 173 7.03 -8.68 0.11
N LEU A 174 7.36 -9.59 -0.83
CA LEU A 174 8.43 -10.56 -0.64
C LEU A 174 9.79 -9.90 -0.40
N LEU A 175 10.11 -8.83 -1.15
CA LEU A 175 11.33 -8.06 -0.93
C LEU A 175 11.35 -7.40 0.45
N ARG A 176 10.23 -6.79 0.87
CA ARG A 176 10.08 -6.12 2.17
C ARG A 176 10.21 -7.11 3.33
N VAL A 177 9.54 -8.25 3.26
CA VAL A 177 9.64 -9.32 4.26
C VAL A 177 11.07 -9.85 4.34
N THR A 178 11.71 -10.11 3.20
CA THR A 178 13.10 -10.60 3.15
C THR A 178 14.08 -9.60 3.76
N ARG A 179 13.91 -8.31 3.44
CA ARG A 179 14.73 -7.24 4.01
C ARG A 179 14.49 -7.05 5.51
N CYS A 180 13.24 -7.04 5.95
CA CYS A 180 12.90 -6.98 7.38
C CYS A 180 13.50 -8.16 8.13
N TYR A 181 13.41 -9.38 7.59
CA TYR A 181 14.03 -10.58 8.17
C TYR A 181 15.57 -10.46 8.25
N THR A 182 16.21 -9.97 7.18
CA THR A 182 17.67 -9.76 7.16
C THR A 182 18.11 -8.71 8.17
N LEU A 183 17.37 -7.61 8.27
CA LEU A 183 17.65 -6.53 9.23
C LEU A 183 17.41 -7.01 10.67
N PHE A 184 16.35 -7.79 10.89
CA PHE A 184 16.03 -8.42 12.18
C PHE A 184 17.14 -9.36 12.63
N THR A 185 17.54 -10.32 11.80
CA THR A 185 18.63 -11.25 12.14
C THR A 185 19.95 -10.54 12.44
N LYS A 186 20.28 -9.45 11.74
CA LYS A 186 21.43 -8.60 12.07
C LYS A 186 21.26 -7.90 13.42
N ALA A 187 20.11 -7.28 13.65
CA ALA A 187 19.82 -6.56 14.89
C ALA A 187 19.86 -7.50 16.11
N THR A 188 19.29 -8.70 15.99
CA THR A 188 19.30 -9.72 17.05
C THR A 188 20.73 -10.20 17.38
N ARG A 189 21.59 -10.40 16.38
CA ARG A 189 23.00 -10.76 16.60
C ARG A 189 23.78 -9.70 17.36
N VAL A 190 23.42 -8.43 17.19
CA VAL A 190 24.10 -7.30 17.83
C VAL A 190 23.56 -7.03 19.24
N SER A 191 22.26 -7.23 19.49
CA SER A 191 21.66 -6.89 20.79
C SER A 191 21.76 -8.00 21.84
N GLY A 192 21.95 -9.27 21.46
CA GLY A 192 22.08 -10.42 22.37
C GLY A 192 20.79 -10.82 23.11
N ILE A 193 19.88 -9.87 23.37
CA ILE A 193 18.67 -10.02 24.20
C ILE A 193 17.72 -11.12 23.68
N LEU A 194 17.50 -11.22 22.37
CA LEU A 194 16.55 -12.20 21.80
C LEU A 194 17.20 -13.57 21.51
N ALA A 195 18.54 -13.64 21.49
CA ALA A 195 19.23 -14.91 21.32
C ALA A 195 19.00 -15.86 22.51
N GLU A 196 18.70 -15.30 23.69
CA GLU A 196 18.49 -16.05 24.94
C GLU A 196 17.02 -16.35 25.24
N ALA A 197 16.07 -15.68 24.56
CA ALA A 197 14.64 -15.78 24.85
C ALA A 197 13.98 -17.00 24.16
N LYS A 198 13.78 -18.09 24.90
CA LYS A 198 13.15 -19.34 24.39
C LYS A 198 11.75 -19.13 23.78
N TRP A 199 10.96 -18.18 24.29
CA TRP A 199 9.61 -17.89 23.80
C TRP A 199 9.59 -17.01 22.53
N ALA A 200 10.70 -16.36 22.19
CA ALA A 200 10.74 -15.39 21.10
C ALA A 200 10.43 -16.03 19.74
N LYS A 201 10.85 -17.28 19.53
CA LYS A 201 10.53 -18.04 18.31
C LYS A 201 9.03 -18.30 18.18
N ALA A 202 8.38 -18.73 19.27
CA ALA A 202 6.94 -18.95 19.28
C ALA A 202 6.16 -17.65 19.03
N ALA A 203 6.55 -16.55 19.67
CA ALA A 203 5.94 -15.23 19.44
C ALA A 203 6.12 -14.74 17.99
N PHE A 204 7.30 -14.96 17.39
CA PHE A 204 7.55 -14.62 16.00
C PHE A 204 6.69 -15.45 15.02
N ASN A 205 6.56 -16.75 15.24
CA ASN A 205 5.68 -17.59 14.42
C ASN A 205 4.20 -17.17 14.56
N PHE A 206 3.77 -16.83 15.77
CA PHE A 206 2.41 -16.32 16.00
C PHE A 206 2.18 -14.99 15.28
N LEU A 207 3.17 -14.10 15.29
CA LEU A 207 3.11 -12.85 14.53
C LEU A 207 3.01 -13.10 13.02
N LEU A 208 3.78 -14.04 12.48
CA LEU A 208 3.66 -14.44 11.07
C LEU A 208 2.26 -14.97 10.76
N TYR A 209 1.69 -15.79 11.64
CA TYR A 209 0.32 -16.28 11.51
C TYR A 209 -0.72 -15.14 11.46
N LEU A 210 -0.65 -14.18 12.39
CA LEU A 210 -1.55 -13.02 12.40
C LEU A 210 -1.42 -12.18 11.13
N ASN A 211 -0.18 -11.92 10.72
CA ASN A 211 0.12 -11.13 9.52
C ASN A 211 -0.29 -11.86 8.24
N GLY A 212 -0.12 -13.18 8.17
CA GLY A 212 -0.64 -14.00 7.08
C GLY A 212 -2.16 -13.89 6.97
N GLY A 213 -2.88 -13.97 8.09
CA GLY A 213 -4.32 -13.79 8.12
C GLY A 213 -4.75 -12.41 7.58
N HIS A 214 -4.02 -11.35 7.96
CA HIS A 214 -4.24 -10.00 7.44
C HIS A 214 -4.00 -9.91 5.92
N VAL A 215 -2.88 -10.45 5.42
CA VAL A 215 -2.54 -10.44 3.99
C VAL A 215 -3.58 -11.20 3.18
N PHE A 216 -3.89 -12.44 3.55
CA PHE A 216 -4.85 -13.26 2.80
C PHE A 216 -6.27 -12.70 2.90
N GLY A 217 -6.67 -12.16 4.04
CA GLY A 217 -7.95 -11.45 4.19
C GLY A 217 -8.06 -10.23 3.28
N ALA A 218 -7.00 -9.43 3.19
CA ALA A 218 -6.95 -8.25 2.32
C ALA A 218 -6.99 -8.62 0.83
N LEU A 219 -6.19 -9.61 0.43
CA LEU A 219 -6.19 -10.13 -0.94
C LEU A 219 -7.54 -10.73 -1.33
N TRP A 220 -8.18 -11.43 -0.40
CA TRP A 220 -9.52 -11.98 -0.60
C TRP A 220 -10.57 -10.88 -0.80
N TYR A 221 -10.59 -9.85 0.06
CA TYR A 221 -11.47 -8.70 -0.09
C TYR A 221 -11.27 -8.00 -1.45
N PHE A 222 -10.02 -7.70 -1.82
CA PHE A 222 -9.73 -7.03 -3.08
C PHE A 222 -10.12 -7.86 -4.30
N SER A 223 -9.88 -9.17 -4.24
CA SER A 223 -10.30 -10.10 -5.28
C SER A 223 -11.82 -10.24 -5.34
N ALA A 224 -12.54 -10.08 -4.23
CA ALA A 224 -14.00 -10.02 -4.22
C ALA A 224 -14.51 -8.78 -4.96
N VAL A 225 -13.92 -7.60 -4.72
CA VAL A 225 -14.24 -6.38 -5.48
C VAL A 225 -13.96 -6.59 -6.97
N ALA A 226 -12.81 -7.18 -7.33
CA ALA A 226 -12.48 -7.50 -8.71
C ALA A 226 -13.48 -8.49 -9.33
N ARG A 227 -13.92 -9.49 -8.57
CA ARG A 227 -14.88 -10.51 -9.02
C ARG A 227 -16.25 -9.90 -9.29
N GLU A 228 -16.69 -8.97 -8.45
CA GLU A 228 -17.90 -8.17 -8.67
C GLU A 228 -17.80 -7.36 -9.96
N MET A 229 -16.67 -6.67 -10.21
CA MET A 229 -16.47 -5.91 -11.44
C MET A 229 -16.47 -6.79 -12.70
N ILE A 230 -15.93 -8.02 -12.62
CA ILE A 230 -16.02 -9.00 -13.72
C ILE A 230 -17.47 -9.41 -13.96
N CYS A 231 -18.27 -9.59 -12.90
CA CYS A 231 -19.69 -9.84 -13.06
C CYS A 231 -20.40 -8.67 -13.76
N TRP A 232 -20.08 -7.43 -13.40
CA TRP A 232 -20.63 -6.25 -14.09
C TRP A 232 -20.24 -6.24 -15.57
N GLU A 233 -19.00 -6.57 -15.92
CA GLU A 233 -18.57 -6.70 -17.32
C GLU A 233 -19.36 -7.79 -18.05
N HIS A 234 -19.63 -8.91 -17.39
CA HIS A 234 -20.45 -9.98 -17.94
C HIS A 234 -21.89 -9.53 -18.17
N ALA A 235 -22.56 -8.96 -17.17
CA ALA A 235 -23.91 -8.42 -17.27
C ALA A 235 -24.03 -7.35 -18.37
N CYS A 236 -23.03 -6.48 -18.47
CA CYS A 236 -22.90 -5.46 -19.51
C CYS A 236 -22.79 -6.06 -20.92
N SER A 237 -22.11 -7.20 -21.07
CA SER A 237 -21.93 -7.88 -22.36
C SER A 237 -23.18 -8.59 -22.87
N VAL A 238 -24.05 -9.04 -21.97
CA VAL A 238 -25.31 -9.74 -22.30
C VAL A 238 -26.51 -8.79 -22.38
N SER A 239 -26.41 -7.59 -21.83
CA SER A 239 -27.48 -6.59 -21.86
C SER A 239 -27.76 -6.08 -23.28
N THR A 240 -29.05 -6.02 -23.64
CA THR A 240 -29.51 -5.68 -25.00
C THR A 240 -29.57 -4.18 -25.30
N THR A 241 -29.44 -3.32 -24.29
CA THR A 241 -29.70 -1.86 -24.42
C THR A 241 -28.43 -1.00 -24.41
N GLY A 242 -27.26 -1.63 -24.50
CA GLY A 242 -25.97 -0.95 -24.45
C GLY A 242 -25.59 -0.59 -23.02
N CYS A 243 -24.33 -0.80 -22.67
CA CYS A 243 -23.80 -0.48 -21.35
C CYS A 243 -22.43 0.21 -21.51
N SER A 244 -22.19 1.23 -20.70
CA SER A 244 -20.93 1.97 -20.70
C SER A 244 -20.05 1.50 -19.56
N ARG A 245 -18.84 1.02 -19.87
CA ARG A 245 -17.84 0.65 -18.84
C ARG A 245 -17.48 1.81 -17.90
N ARG A 246 -17.67 3.06 -18.33
CA ARG A 246 -17.47 4.23 -17.48
C ARG A 246 -18.45 4.28 -16.30
N SER A 247 -19.64 3.70 -16.46
CA SER A 247 -20.66 3.61 -15.40
C SER A 247 -20.23 2.71 -14.24
N PHE A 248 -19.19 1.88 -14.40
CA PHE A 248 -18.64 1.08 -13.31
C PHE A 248 -17.86 1.92 -12.30
N TYR A 249 -17.55 3.19 -12.60
CA TYR A 249 -16.77 4.06 -11.72
C TYR A 249 -17.62 5.22 -11.22
N CYS A 250 -17.68 5.40 -9.90
CA CYS A 250 -18.54 6.43 -9.32
C CYS A 250 -18.10 7.87 -9.62
N SER A 251 -16.86 8.08 -10.11
CA SER A 251 -16.31 9.38 -10.50
C SER A 251 -16.87 9.91 -11.82
N HIS A 252 -17.49 9.06 -12.65
CA HIS A 252 -18.03 9.43 -13.95
C HIS A 252 -19.55 9.44 -13.90
N GLU A 253 -20.09 10.51 -13.32
CA GLU A 253 -21.52 10.84 -13.34
C GLU A 253 -22.00 11.09 -14.77
N ASN A 254 -22.47 10.04 -15.43
CA ASN A 254 -23.60 10.18 -16.33
C ASN A 254 -24.76 9.43 -15.67
N SER A 255 -25.93 10.07 -15.64
CA SER A 255 -27.22 9.58 -15.12
C SER A 255 -27.25 8.07 -14.90
N ILE A 256 -27.59 7.62 -13.69
CA ILE A 256 -27.91 6.21 -13.40
C ILE A 256 -28.83 5.74 -14.51
N ASP A 257 -28.29 4.98 -15.46
CA ASP A 257 -29.13 4.32 -16.44
C ASP A 257 -29.81 3.19 -15.66
N ASN A 258 -31.04 3.45 -15.24
CA ASN A 258 -31.80 2.52 -14.40
C ASN A 258 -31.77 1.10 -14.99
N GLN A 259 -31.68 0.98 -16.32
CA GLN A 259 -31.59 -0.31 -17.01
C GLN A 259 -30.28 -1.06 -16.77
N TRP A 260 -29.12 -0.38 -16.72
CA TRP A 260 -27.85 -1.01 -16.33
C TRP A 260 -27.93 -1.53 -14.90
N PHE A 261 -28.48 -0.73 -13.99
CA PHE A 261 -28.55 -1.04 -12.57
C PHE A 261 -29.41 -2.28 -12.32
N PHE A 262 -30.57 -2.37 -12.98
CA PHE A 262 -31.43 -3.56 -12.92
C PHE A 262 -30.71 -4.79 -13.49
N SER A 263 -30.08 -4.68 -14.67
CA SER A 263 -29.36 -5.81 -15.28
C SER A 263 -28.23 -6.34 -14.38
N VAL A 264 -27.48 -5.46 -13.72
CA VAL A 264 -26.42 -5.87 -12.80
C VAL A 264 -27.00 -6.49 -11.53
N ASN A 265 -28.04 -5.89 -10.94
CA ASN A 265 -28.61 -6.41 -9.71
C ASN A 265 -29.32 -7.77 -9.89
N ASP A 266 -29.87 -8.05 -11.08
CA ASP A 266 -30.47 -9.35 -11.38
C ASP A 266 -29.40 -10.44 -11.63
N LEU A 267 -28.35 -10.15 -12.41
CA LEU A 267 -27.31 -11.13 -12.74
C LEU A 267 -26.27 -11.33 -11.64
N CYS A 268 -25.80 -10.25 -11.00
CA CYS A 268 -24.67 -10.30 -10.06
C CYS A 268 -25.08 -10.55 -8.61
N ARG A 269 -26.36 -10.82 -8.37
CA ARG A 269 -26.89 -11.19 -7.05
C ARG A 269 -27.42 -12.63 -7.01
N ASP A 270 -27.65 -13.22 -8.18
CA ASP A 270 -28.05 -14.61 -8.32
C ASP A 270 -26.81 -15.50 -8.50
N ASP A 271 -26.54 -16.35 -7.49
CA ASP A 271 -25.43 -17.30 -7.53
C ASP A 271 -25.56 -18.34 -8.65
N LEU A 272 -26.76 -18.54 -9.21
CA LEU A 272 -26.98 -19.42 -10.36
C LEU A 272 -26.57 -18.73 -11.68
N ALA A 273 -26.58 -17.41 -11.72
CA ALA A 273 -26.25 -16.62 -12.90
C ALA A 273 -24.75 -16.32 -13.01
N PHE A 274 -24.05 -16.17 -11.88
CA PHE A 274 -22.61 -15.93 -11.86
C PHE A 274 -21.92 -16.60 -10.66
N ASP A 275 -20.88 -17.40 -10.94
CA ASP A 275 -20.11 -18.09 -9.91
C ASP A 275 -19.07 -17.15 -9.26
N PHE A 276 -19.31 -16.76 -8.01
CA PHE A 276 -18.38 -15.96 -7.20
C PHE A 276 -17.30 -16.78 -6.49
N GLY A 277 -17.37 -18.11 -6.49
CA GLY A 277 -16.39 -18.99 -5.84
C GLY A 277 -16.17 -18.65 -4.36
N ILE A 278 -14.92 -18.66 -3.91
CA ILE A 278 -14.52 -18.32 -2.53
C ILE A 278 -14.84 -16.88 -2.14
N PHE A 279 -15.12 -15.98 -3.10
CA PHE A 279 -15.45 -14.57 -2.83
C PHE A 279 -16.93 -14.35 -2.52
N LYS A 280 -17.76 -15.38 -2.73
CA LYS A 280 -19.20 -15.34 -2.52
C LYS A 280 -19.61 -14.79 -1.16
N GLU A 281 -18.94 -15.23 -0.09
CA GLU A 281 -19.23 -14.77 1.28
C GLU A 281 -19.10 -13.24 1.40
N ALA A 282 -18.08 -12.62 0.79
CA ALA A 282 -17.88 -11.17 0.82
C ALA A 282 -19.01 -10.41 0.12
N ILE A 283 -19.52 -10.95 -1.00
CA ILE A 283 -20.59 -10.34 -1.79
C ILE A 283 -21.94 -10.49 -1.09
N GLN A 284 -22.28 -11.70 -0.63
CA GLN A 284 -23.56 -11.98 0.04
C GLN A 284 -23.72 -11.22 1.36
N HIS A 285 -22.63 -11.10 2.13
CA HIS A 285 -22.62 -10.31 3.35
C HIS A 285 -22.36 -8.81 3.12
N GLN A 286 -22.30 -8.37 1.86
CA GLN A 286 -22.11 -6.96 1.49
C GLN A 286 -20.86 -6.32 2.10
N ILE A 287 -19.81 -7.13 2.34
CA ILE A 287 -18.56 -6.64 2.93
C ILE A 287 -17.86 -5.67 1.98
N VAL A 288 -17.98 -5.90 0.67
CA VAL A 288 -17.46 -5.01 -0.38
C VAL A 288 -18.21 -3.67 -0.46
N ASP A 289 -19.44 -3.61 0.06
CA ASP A 289 -20.26 -2.41 0.10
C ASP A 289 -19.94 -1.54 1.34
N VAL A 290 -19.23 -2.09 2.35
CA VAL A 290 -18.85 -1.37 3.56
C VAL A 290 -17.71 -0.39 3.25
N THR A 291 -18.00 0.91 3.40
CA THR A 291 -17.02 1.97 3.17
C THR A 291 -15.92 1.98 4.23
N SER A 292 -16.32 2.03 5.52
CA SER A 292 -15.38 2.17 6.64
C SER A 292 -14.39 1.00 6.76
N PHE A 293 -13.09 1.30 6.82
CA PHE A 293 -12.03 0.32 7.07
C PHE A 293 -12.29 -0.55 8.32
N VAL A 294 -12.68 0.08 9.42
CA VAL A 294 -12.91 -0.59 10.70
C VAL A 294 -14.08 -1.57 10.64
N GLY A 295 -15.06 -1.33 9.76
CA GLY A 295 -16.20 -2.23 9.56
C GLY A 295 -15.83 -3.52 8.81
N LYS A 296 -14.91 -3.44 7.84
CA LYS A 296 -14.51 -4.60 7.00
C LYS A 296 -13.27 -5.34 7.50
N PHE A 297 -12.33 -4.66 8.14
CA PHE A 297 -11.06 -5.24 8.58
C PHE A 297 -11.22 -6.48 9.49
N PRO A 298 -12.03 -6.44 10.57
CA PRO A 298 -12.19 -7.60 11.45
C PRO A 298 -12.80 -8.82 10.73
N TYR A 299 -13.71 -8.58 9.78
CA TYR A 299 -14.32 -9.63 8.99
C TYR A 299 -13.29 -10.31 8.08
N CYS A 300 -12.51 -9.50 7.35
CA CYS A 300 -11.49 -10.01 6.44
C CYS A 300 -10.34 -10.69 7.20
N LEU A 301 -9.94 -10.14 8.35
CA LEU A 301 -8.96 -10.76 9.23
C LEU A 301 -9.47 -12.10 9.77
N ARG A 302 -10.73 -12.18 10.23
CA ARG A 302 -11.36 -13.44 10.64
C ARG A 302 -11.32 -14.46 9.50
N TRP A 303 -11.75 -14.07 8.30
CA TRP A 303 -11.76 -14.95 7.12
C TRP A 303 -10.37 -15.51 6.82
N GLY A 304 -9.35 -14.65 6.82
CA GLY A 304 -7.96 -15.04 6.59
C GLY A 304 -7.43 -15.98 7.67
N LEU A 305 -7.65 -15.67 8.95
CA LEU A 305 -7.21 -16.52 10.07
C LEU A 305 -7.92 -17.89 10.08
N GLN A 306 -9.21 -17.93 9.77
CA GLN A 306 -9.97 -19.18 9.65
C GLN A 306 -9.45 -20.03 8.50
N SER A 307 -9.24 -19.43 7.33
CA SER A 307 -8.67 -20.11 6.17
C SER A 307 -7.29 -20.67 6.45
N LEU A 308 -6.46 -19.92 7.20
CA LEU A 308 -5.15 -20.40 7.61
C LEU A 308 -5.23 -21.56 8.60
N SER A 309 -6.09 -21.43 9.62
CA SER A 309 -6.27 -22.43 10.68
C SER A 309 -6.83 -23.75 10.16
N SER A 310 -7.67 -23.71 9.13
CA SER A 310 -8.27 -24.89 8.50
C SER A 310 -7.44 -25.44 7.34
N PHE A 311 -6.24 -24.91 7.10
CA PHE A 311 -5.41 -25.26 5.93
C PHE A 311 -6.21 -25.19 4.62
N GLY A 312 -7.09 -24.19 4.48
CA GLY A 312 -7.92 -23.98 3.30
C GLY A 312 -8.99 -25.06 3.03
N GLN A 313 -9.22 -26.02 3.92
CA GLN A 313 -10.12 -27.16 3.66
C GLN A 313 -11.58 -26.76 3.41
N SER A 314 -12.02 -25.63 3.98
CA SER A 314 -13.37 -25.11 3.80
C SER A 314 -13.54 -24.26 2.53
N LEU A 315 -12.46 -24.01 1.78
CA LEU A 315 -12.50 -23.16 0.59
C LEU A 315 -12.97 -23.98 -0.62
N GLN A 316 -13.99 -23.47 -1.30
CA GLN A 316 -14.54 -24.07 -2.52
C GLN A 316 -14.27 -23.14 -3.71
N PRO A 317 -13.11 -23.30 -4.39
CA PRO A 317 -12.78 -22.45 -5.52
C PRO A 317 -13.63 -22.77 -6.76
N SER A 318 -13.92 -21.75 -7.57
CA SER A 318 -14.47 -21.94 -8.92
C SER A 318 -13.44 -22.62 -9.86
N ALA A 319 -13.84 -22.83 -11.12
CA ALA A 319 -12.92 -23.29 -12.17
C ALA A 319 -11.84 -22.26 -12.56
N SER A 320 -11.83 -21.06 -11.95
CA SER A 320 -10.86 -20.00 -12.23
C SER A 320 -9.43 -20.42 -11.84
N PRO A 321 -8.44 -20.39 -12.76
CA PRO A 321 -7.05 -20.73 -12.44
C PRO A 321 -6.46 -19.83 -11.35
N GLY A 322 -6.77 -18.52 -11.37
CA GLY A 322 -6.25 -17.58 -10.38
C GLY A 322 -6.76 -17.86 -8.96
N GLU A 323 -8.01 -18.30 -8.84
CA GLU A 323 -8.62 -18.67 -7.57
C GLU A 323 -8.02 -19.96 -7.01
N ASN A 324 -7.81 -20.96 -7.87
CA ASN A 324 -7.12 -22.19 -7.49
C ASN A 324 -5.67 -21.92 -7.02
N ILE A 325 -4.94 -21.05 -7.72
CA ILE A 325 -3.58 -20.63 -7.29
C ILE A 325 -3.64 -19.92 -5.92
N PHE A 326 -4.63 -19.06 -5.70
CA PHE A 326 -4.81 -18.38 -4.43
C PHE A 326 -5.08 -19.37 -3.28
N VAL A 327 -5.97 -20.35 -3.46
CA VAL A 327 -6.24 -21.41 -2.46
C VAL A 327 -4.99 -22.25 -2.21
N ILE A 328 -4.25 -22.67 -3.25
CA ILE A 328 -2.99 -23.41 -3.10
C ILE A 328 -1.97 -22.61 -2.28
N SER A 329 -1.90 -21.29 -2.47
CA SER A 329 -0.99 -20.43 -1.71
C SER A 329 -1.35 -20.37 -0.22
N ILE A 330 -2.65 -20.32 0.12
CA ILE A 330 -3.15 -20.40 1.51
C ILE A 330 -2.74 -21.74 2.12
N ILE A 331 -3.03 -22.86 1.45
CA ILE A 331 -2.68 -24.21 1.92
C ILE A 331 -1.18 -24.32 2.20
N THR A 332 -0.36 -23.89 1.24
CA THR A 332 1.10 -23.94 1.34
C THR A 332 1.61 -23.11 2.51
N TYR A 333 1.11 -21.87 2.64
CA TYR A 333 1.51 -20.97 3.71
C TYR A 333 1.11 -21.51 5.10
N SER A 334 -0.12 -22.01 5.24
CA SER A 334 -0.58 -22.67 6.48
C SER A 334 0.29 -23.86 6.87
N MET A 335 0.62 -24.73 5.91
CA MET A 335 1.46 -25.90 6.16
C MET A 335 2.85 -25.51 6.64
N VAL A 336 3.48 -24.53 5.98
CA VAL A 336 4.80 -24.03 6.39
C VAL A 336 4.75 -23.44 7.81
N LEU A 337 3.76 -22.60 8.11
CA LEU A 337 3.61 -22.02 9.45
C LEU A 337 3.40 -23.07 10.53
N PHE A 338 2.58 -24.09 10.26
CA PHE A 338 2.31 -25.16 11.20
C PHE A 338 3.58 -25.97 11.53
N VAL A 339 4.36 -26.35 10.51
CA VAL A 339 5.65 -27.05 10.70
C VAL A 339 6.63 -26.17 11.48
N LEU A 340 6.71 -24.87 11.16
CA LEU A 340 7.55 -23.92 11.91
C LEU A 340 7.09 -23.80 13.36
N PHE A 341 5.80 -23.82 13.63
CA PHE A 341 5.27 -23.70 14.98
C PHE A 341 5.62 -24.93 15.82
N ILE A 342 5.33 -26.14 15.32
CA ILE A 342 5.64 -27.41 16.00
C ILE A 342 7.15 -27.56 16.23
N GLY A 343 7.95 -27.39 15.18
CA GLY A 343 9.40 -27.57 15.26
C GLY A 343 10.09 -26.60 16.22
N ASN A 344 9.45 -25.48 16.55
CA ASN A 344 9.98 -24.54 17.54
C ASN A 344 9.46 -24.78 18.97
N MET A 345 8.38 -25.57 19.15
CA MET A 345 7.89 -25.98 20.46
C MET A 345 8.51 -27.31 20.93
N GLU A 346 8.80 -28.23 20.01
CA GLU A 346 9.36 -29.57 20.34
C GLU A 346 10.87 -29.57 20.63
N VAL A 347 11.60 -28.51 20.26
CA VAL A 347 13.08 -28.43 20.41
C VAL A 347 13.49 -27.74 21.74
N ASN A 348 12.73 -27.94 22.81
CA ASN A 348 13.04 -27.40 24.15
C ASN A 348 13.20 -28.50 25.20
#